data_AF-A0A6B3CH45-F1
#
_entry.id   AF-A0A6B3CH45-F1
#
_cell.length_a   1.000
_cell.length_b   1.000
_cell.length_c   1.000
_cell.angle_alpha   90.00
_cell.angle_beta   90.00
_cell.angle_gamma   90.00
#
_symmetry.space_group_name_H-M   'P 1'
#
loop_
_entity.id
_entity.type
_entity.pdbx_description
1 polymer ?
#
loop_
_entity_poly.entity_id
_entity_poly.type
_entity_poly.pdbx_seq_one_letter_code
_entity_poly.pdbx_strand_id
1 'polypeptide(L)'
;DPATIDAVLRESGGFKMGAFELTDLIGQDVNESVTHSVWQSFFQDVRFAPSLAQRRLVESGRLGRKSGRGWYDYRDGAERLRPHTAEPAGAPAYVVVEGDLGPAAELVALIGEAGIEVRAEGGG
;
A
#
# COMPACT_ATOMS: atom_id res chain seq x y z
N ASP A 1 2.44 -7.11 -0.32
CA ASP A 1 2.78 -7.39 1.10
C ASP A 1 2.82 -6.07 1.87
N PRO A 2 2.85 -6.08 3.22
CA PRO A 2 2.83 -4.86 4.03
C PRO A 2 3.92 -3.84 3.68
N ALA A 3 5.17 -4.30 3.45
CA ALA A 3 6.28 -3.40 3.16
C ALA A 3 6.11 -2.69 1.81
N THR A 4 5.60 -3.41 0.80
CA THR A 4 5.29 -2.83 -0.51
C THR A 4 4.17 -1.79 -0.43
N ILE A 5 3.09 -2.07 0.31
CA ILE A 5 1.97 -1.12 0.45
C ILE A 5 2.43 0.13 1.22
N ASP A 6 3.21 -0.05 2.28
CA ASP A 6 3.75 1.06 3.07
C ASP A 6 4.70 1.93 2.25
N ALA A 7 5.50 1.34 1.36
CA ALA A 7 6.34 2.09 0.43
C ALA A 7 5.51 2.94 -0.54
N VAL A 8 4.49 2.37 -1.17
CA VAL A 8 3.60 3.12 -2.08
C VAL A 8 2.94 4.32 -1.38
N LEU A 9 2.42 4.10 -0.16
CA LEU A 9 1.81 5.20 0.60
C LEU A 9 2.82 6.29 0.95
N ARG A 10 4.05 5.92 1.29
CA ARG A 10 5.09 6.89 1.66
C ARG A 10 5.63 7.65 0.45
N GLU A 11 6.01 6.92 -0.60
CA GLU A 11 6.77 7.42 -1.74
C GLU A 11 5.88 8.09 -2.79
N SER A 12 4.67 7.57 -2.99
CA SER A 12 3.72 8.12 -3.96
C SER A 12 2.56 8.87 -3.29
N GLY A 13 2.13 8.43 -2.11
CA GLY A 13 1.00 9.04 -1.39
C GLY A 13 1.35 10.25 -0.53
N GLY A 14 2.64 10.57 -0.36
CA GLY A 14 3.10 11.70 0.46
C GLY A 14 2.93 11.53 1.97
N PHE A 15 2.61 10.31 2.43
CA PHE A 15 2.49 10.03 3.86
C PHE A 15 3.87 9.93 4.52
N LYS A 16 4.00 10.40 5.77
CA LYS A 16 5.25 10.29 6.53
C LYS A 16 5.60 8.84 6.92
N MET A 17 4.60 7.96 6.95
CA MET A 17 4.70 6.58 7.41
C MET A 17 3.66 5.74 6.66
N GLY A 18 3.99 4.48 6.39
CA GLY A 18 3.04 3.53 5.82
C GLY A 18 1.93 3.16 6.80
N ALA A 19 0.81 2.67 6.29
CA ALA A 19 -0.35 2.32 7.10
C ALA A 19 -0.08 1.16 8.07
N PHE A 20 0.65 0.12 7.64
CA PHE A 20 0.97 -1.02 8.51
C PHE A 20 1.97 -0.62 9.60
N GLU A 21 3.02 0.12 9.23
CA GLU A 21 3.97 0.72 10.19
C GLU A 21 3.25 1.61 11.22
N LEU A 22 2.28 2.41 10.77
CA LEU A 22 1.52 3.31 11.64
C LEU A 22 0.61 2.55 12.60
N THR A 23 -0.09 1.52 12.14
CA THR A 23 -0.94 0.70 13.02
C THR A 23 -0.12 -0.09 14.04
N ASP A 24 1.08 -0.57 13.67
CA ASP A 24 2.01 -1.20 14.62
C ASP A 24 2.60 -0.20 15.63
N LEU A 25 2.73 1.08 15.25
CA LEU A 25 3.13 2.14 16.16
C LEU A 25 2.01 2.50 17.16
N ILE A 26 0.76 2.61 16.69
CA ILE A 26 -0.41 2.87 17.53
C ILE A 26 -0.69 1.69 18.48
N GLY A 27 -0.55 0.48 17.97
CA GLY A 27 -0.98 -0.75 18.61
C GLY A 27 -2.18 -1.37 17.88
N GLN A 28 -2.07 -2.64 17.50
CA GLN A 28 -3.11 -3.31 16.71
C GLN A 28 -4.44 -3.44 17.46
N ASP A 29 -4.38 -3.67 18.77
CA ASP A 29 -5.56 -3.74 19.66
C ASP A 29 -6.32 -2.41 19.73
N VAL A 30 -5.57 -1.30 19.85
CA VAL A 30 -6.15 0.04 19.88
C VAL A 30 -6.77 0.38 18.52
N ASN A 31 -6.03 0.12 17.44
CA ASN A 31 -6.52 0.41 16.08
C ASN A 31 -7.74 -0.44 15.69
N GLU A 32 -7.75 -1.74 16.04
CA GLU A 32 -8.89 -2.62 15.81
C GLU A 32 -10.11 -2.16 16.62
N SER A 33 -9.93 -1.79 17.89
CA SER A 33 -11.03 -1.31 18.74
C SER A 33 -11.71 -0.05 18.16
N VAL A 34 -10.91 0.91 17.68
CA VAL A 34 -11.44 2.12 17.01
C VAL A 34 -12.16 1.76 15.71
N THR A 35 -11.59 0.88 14.90
CA THR A 35 -12.23 0.39 13.65
C THR A 35 -13.59 -0.25 13.94
N HIS A 36 -13.66 -1.12 14.95
CA HIS A 36 -14.91 -1.72 15.39
C HIS A 36 -15.93 -0.69 15.88
N SER A 37 -15.48 0.31 16.65
CA SER A 37 -16.37 1.39 17.12
C SER A 37 -16.99 2.13 15.93
N VAL A 38 -16.19 2.52 14.94
CA VAL A 38 -16.68 3.20 13.73
C VAL A 38 -17.63 2.29 12.97
N TRP A 39 -17.26 1.05 12.72
CA TRP A 39 -18.10 0.09 12.00
C TRP A 39 -19.49 -0.09 12.64
N GLN A 40 -19.55 -0.21 13.98
CA GLN A 40 -20.83 -0.31 14.69
C GLN A 40 -21.62 1.00 14.65
N SER A 41 -20.97 2.16 14.77
CA SER A 41 -21.62 3.47 14.67
C SER A 41 -22.23 3.75 13.29
N PHE A 42 -21.71 3.12 12.24
CA PHE A 42 -22.22 3.23 10.87
C PHE A 42 -23.06 2.01 10.45
N PHE A 43 -23.79 1.39 11.40
CA PHE A 43 -24.71 0.27 11.14
C PHE A 43 -24.07 -0.88 10.35
N GLN A 44 -22.79 -1.15 10.64
CA GLN A 44 -22.02 -2.21 10.01
C GLN A 44 -21.81 -2.05 8.50
N ASP A 45 -21.78 -0.81 8.00
CA ASP A 45 -21.42 -0.51 6.61
C ASP A 45 -20.09 -1.18 6.22
N VAL A 46 -20.12 -1.93 5.10
CA VAL A 46 -18.99 -2.73 4.61
C VAL A 46 -17.73 -1.93 4.34
N ARG A 47 -17.84 -0.61 4.10
CA ARG A 47 -16.70 0.29 3.90
C ARG A 47 -15.83 0.44 5.15
N PHE A 48 -16.39 0.18 6.34
CA PHE A 48 -15.68 0.25 7.62
C PHE A 48 -15.44 -1.13 8.24
N ALA A 49 -15.67 -2.21 7.49
CA ALA A 49 -15.56 -3.57 8.00
C ALA A 49 -14.15 -3.85 8.57
N PRO A 50 -14.03 -4.36 9.81
CA PRO A 50 -12.75 -4.74 10.40
C PRO A 50 -12.04 -5.85 9.62
N SER A 51 -10.70 -5.81 9.61
CA SER A 51 -9.89 -6.79 8.90
C SER A 51 -9.67 -8.06 9.73
N LEU A 52 -9.99 -9.23 9.16
CA LEU A 52 -9.67 -10.53 9.77
C LEU A 52 -8.15 -10.72 9.98
N ALA A 53 -7.32 -10.13 9.12
CA ALA A 53 -5.87 -10.25 9.24
C ALA A 53 -5.35 -9.44 10.43
N GLN A 54 -5.92 -8.24 10.68
CA GLN A 54 -5.63 -7.45 11.87
C GLN A 54 -6.07 -8.17 13.14
N ARG A 55 -7.30 -8.72 13.15
CA ARG A 55 -7.84 -9.47 14.29
C ARG A 55 -6.94 -10.62 14.74
N ARG A 56 -6.38 -11.37 13.79
CA ARG A 56 -5.42 -12.45 14.09
C ARG A 56 -4.14 -11.95 14.76
N LEU A 57 -3.68 -10.74 14.47
CA LEU A 57 -2.52 -10.14 15.15
C LEU A 57 -2.87 -9.85 16.61
N VAL A 58 -4.04 -9.27 16.85
CA VAL A 58 -4.52 -8.96 18.21
C VAL A 58 -4.74 -10.23 19.02
N GLU A 59 -5.44 -11.22 18.47
CA GLU A 59 -5.71 -12.52 19.13
C GLU A 59 -4.42 -13.30 19.42
N SER A 60 -3.34 -13.07 18.67
CA SER A 60 -2.03 -13.70 18.91
C SER A 60 -1.07 -12.86 19.76
N GLY A 61 -1.53 -11.73 20.32
CA GLY A 61 -0.70 -10.83 21.14
C GLY A 61 0.37 -10.08 20.36
N ARG A 62 0.29 -10.05 19.03
CA ARG A 62 1.18 -9.31 18.13
C ARG A 62 0.65 -7.90 17.96
N LEU A 63 0.83 -7.09 18.99
CA LEU A 63 0.22 -5.77 19.12
C LEU A 63 1.06 -4.66 18.50
N GLY A 64 2.08 -4.97 17.68
CA GLY A 64 3.00 -4.00 17.11
C GLY A 64 4.20 -3.73 18.00
N ARG A 65 4.74 -2.50 17.94
CA ARG A 65 6.02 -2.12 18.57
C ARG A 65 6.06 -2.43 20.07
N LYS A 66 4.95 -2.18 20.78
CA LYS A 66 4.85 -2.41 22.23
C LYS A 66 5.02 -3.88 22.65
N SER A 67 4.81 -4.81 21.72
CA SER A 67 4.96 -6.26 21.95
C SER A 67 6.16 -6.87 21.22
N GLY A 68 6.97 -6.03 20.55
CA GLY A 68 8.08 -6.49 19.71
C GLY A 68 7.65 -7.13 18.38
N ARG A 69 6.35 -7.33 18.11
CA ARG A 69 5.86 -7.95 16.87
C ARG A 69 4.46 -7.45 16.49
N GLY A 70 4.25 -7.14 15.22
CA GLY A 70 2.95 -6.86 14.62
C GLY A 70 2.93 -7.36 13.18
N TRP A 71 2.62 -6.47 12.23
CA TRP A 71 2.91 -6.69 10.81
C TRP A 71 4.41 -6.86 10.59
N TYR A 72 5.22 -6.08 11.32
CA TYR A 72 6.67 -6.14 11.29
C TYR A 72 7.24 -6.79 12.56
N ASP A 73 8.49 -7.22 12.46
CA ASP A 73 9.28 -7.65 13.60
C ASP A 73 10.10 -6.47 14.15
N TYR A 74 9.91 -6.19 15.43
CA TYR A 74 10.57 -5.10 16.15
C TYR A 74 11.55 -5.61 17.21
N ARG A 75 11.79 -6.92 17.26
CA ARG A 75 12.80 -7.51 18.16
C ARG A 75 14.20 -7.15 17.69
N ASP A 76 15.13 -7.08 18.64
CA ASP A 76 16.53 -6.81 18.33
C ASP A 76 17.09 -7.85 17.35
N GLY A 77 17.77 -7.36 16.31
CA GLY A 77 18.35 -8.21 15.25
C GLY A 77 17.36 -8.72 14.20
N ALA A 78 16.08 -8.32 14.26
CA ALA A 78 15.12 -8.71 13.23
C ALA A 78 15.42 -8.05 11.88
N GLU A 79 15.34 -8.83 10.80
CA GLU A 79 15.48 -8.28 9.45
C GLU A 79 14.23 -7.46 9.09
N ARG A 80 14.46 -6.23 8.62
CA ARG A 80 13.38 -5.37 8.15
C ARG A 80 12.88 -5.84 6.79
N LEU A 81 11.58 -6.11 6.72
CA LEU A 81 10.91 -6.41 5.45
C LEU A 81 11.14 -5.29 4.45
N ARG A 82 11.55 -5.65 3.25
CA ARG A 82 11.78 -4.70 2.15
C ARG A 82 10.59 -4.73 1.21
N PRO A 83 10.21 -3.57 0.63
CA PRO A 83 9.24 -3.53 -0.45
C PRO A 83 9.68 -4.44 -1.60
N HIS A 84 8.73 -5.15 -2.18
CA HIS A 84 8.93 -5.84 -3.44
C HIS A 84 8.82 -4.81 -4.57
N THR A 85 9.96 -4.46 -5.16
CA THR A 85 10.05 -3.60 -6.33
C THR A 85 10.36 -4.42 -7.57
N ALA A 86 9.93 -3.94 -8.74
CA ALA A 86 10.40 -4.51 -10.00
C ALA A 86 11.94 -4.37 -10.09
N GLU A 87 12.58 -5.34 -10.72
CA GLU A 87 14.01 -5.25 -11.03
C GLU A 87 14.28 -4.07 -11.96
N PRO A 88 15.44 -3.39 -11.83
CA PRO A 88 15.83 -2.36 -12.79
C PRO A 88 15.84 -2.92 -14.21
N ALA A 89 15.09 -2.27 -15.09
CA ALA A 89 15.01 -2.61 -16.51
C ALA A 89 15.37 -1.39 -17.35
N GLY A 90 15.93 -1.63 -18.55
CA GLY A 90 16.09 -0.57 -19.54
C GLY A 90 14.73 -0.01 -19.97
N ALA A 91 14.70 1.27 -20.36
CA ALA A 91 13.50 1.86 -20.92
C ALA A 91 13.05 1.07 -22.18
N PRO A 92 11.73 0.86 -22.37
CA PRO A 92 11.24 0.22 -23.58
C PRO A 92 11.53 1.10 -24.80
N ALA A 93 11.68 0.48 -25.97
CA ALA A 93 11.87 1.23 -27.22
C ALA A 93 10.63 2.06 -27.59
N TYR A 94 9.44 1.56 -27.28
CA TYR A 94 8.17 2.23 -27.48
C TYR A 94 7.11 1.73 -26.50
N VAL A 95 6.03 2.51 -26.32
CA VAL A 95 4.81 2.15 -25.60
C VAL A 95 3.62 2.26 -26.54
N VAL A 96 2.68 1.32 -26.46
CA VAL A 96 1.41 1.38 -27.19
C VAL A 96 0.30 1.83 -26.24
N VAL A 97 -0.48 2.81 -26.67
CA VAL A 97 -1.69 3.27 -26.01
C VAL A 97 -2.89 2.68 -26.73
N GLU A 98 -3.63 1.82 -26.04
CA GLU A 98 -4.85 1.19 -26.53
C GLU A 98 -6.06 1.74 -25.77
N GLY A 99 -6.98 2.39 -26.49
CA GLY A 99 -8.24 2.91 -25.94
C GLY A 99 -8.11 4.18 -25.09
N ASP A 100 -9.14 4.44 -24.28
CA ASP A 100 -9.19 5.58 -23.36
C ASP A 100 -8.52 5.21 -22.03
N LEU A 101 -7.44 5.92 -21.71
CA LEU A 101 -6.65 5.74 -20.49
C LEU A 101 -7.28 6.43 -19.26
N GLY A 102 -8.28 7.28 -19.44
CA GLY A 102 -8.92 8.02 -18.36
C GLY A 102 -7.89 8.75 -17.47
N PRO A 103 -7.84 8.49 -16.15
CA PRO A 103 -6.86 9.12 -15.24
C PRO A 103 -5.39 8.89 -15.62
N ALA A 104 -5.09 7.85 -16.42
CA ALA A 104 -3.74 7.54 -16.86
C ALA A 104 -3.33 8.27 -18.15
N ALA A 105 -4.18 9.13 -18.74
CA ALA A 105 -3.85 9.87 -19.96
C ALA A 105 -2.58 10.74 -19.82
N GLU A 106 -2.34 11.32 -18.63
CA GLU A 106 -1.13 12.11 -18.34
C GLU A 106 0.16 11.30 -18.44
N LEU A 107 0.10 9.96 -18.30
CA LEU A 107 1.27 9.10 -18.48
C LEU A 107 1.82 9.18 -19.90
N VAL A 108 0.99 9.42 -20.91
CA VAL A 108 1.42 9.52 -22.31
C VAL A 108 2.37 10.69 -22.50
N ALA A 109 2.05 11.84 -21.91
CA ALA A 109 2.91 13.02 -21.94
C ALA A 109 4.24 12.75 -21.23
N LEU A 110 4.19 12.17 -20.02
CA LEU A 110 5.39 11.82 -19.24
C LEU A 110 6.30 10.81 -19.97
N ILE A 111 5.73 9.83 -20.67
CA ILE A 111 6.48 8.84 -21.46
C ILE A 111 7.17 9.53 -22.65
N GLY A 112 6.46 10.43 -23.33
CA GLY A 112 7.04 11.23 -24.42
C GLY A 112 8.18 12.14 -23.94
N GLU A 113 8.03 12.80 -22.80
CA GLU A 113 9.08 13.63 -22.18
C GLU A 113 10.30 12.81 -21.76
N ALA A 114 10.10 11.55 -21.36
CA ALA A 114 11.18 10.61 -21.08
C ALA A 114 11.90 10.10 -22.35
N GLY A 115 11.49 10.54 -23.54
CA GLY A 115 12.11 10.18 -24.83
C GLY A 115 11.72 8.80 -25.34
N ILE A 116 10.63 8.21 -24.83
CA ILE A 116 10.12 6.91 -25.26
C ILE A 116 9.07 7.14 -26.34
N GLU A 117 9.17 6.41 -27.46
CA GLU A 117 8.22 6.51 -28.56
C GLU A 117 6.82 6.04 -28.10
N VAL A 118 5.78 6.87 -28.28
CA VAL A 118 4.39 6.50 -27.98
C VAL A 118 3.62 6.26 -29.27
N ARG A 119 3.04 5.07 -29.42
CA ARG A 119 2.19 4.68 -30.55
C ARG A 119 0.74 4.60 -30.08
N ALA A 120 -0.17 5.23 -30.81
CA ALA A 120 -1.60 5.04 -30.59
C ALA A 120 -2.15 4.10 -31.67
N GLU A 121 -2.71 2.95 -31.27
CA GLU A 121 -3.53 2.17 -32.18
C GLU A 121 -4.97 2.69 -32.08
N GLY A 122 -5.41 3.41 -33.12
CA GLY A 122 -6.78 3.83 -33.25
C GLY A 122 -7.68 2.62 -33.44
N GLY A 123 -8.47 2.27 -32.43
CA GLY A 123 -9.62 1.39 -32.60
C GLY A 123 -10.62 2.06 -33.56
N GLY A 124 -10.91 1.39 -34.67
CA GLY A 124 -12.00 1.76 -35.59
C GLY A 124 -13.38 1.52 -35.00
#